data_AF-A0A372J3Q8-F1
#
_entry.id   AF-A0A372J3Q8-F1
#
_cell.length_a   1.000
_cell.length_b   1.000
_cell.length_c   1.000
_cell.angle_alpha   90.00
_cell.angle_beta   90.00
_cell.angle_gamma   90.00
#
_symmetry.space_group_name_H-M   'P 1'
#
loop_
_entity.id
_entity.type
_entity.pdbx_description
1 polymer ?
#
loop_
_entity_poly.entity_id
_entity_poly.type
_entity_poly.pdbx_seq_one_letter_code
_entity_poly.pdbx_strand_id
1 'polypeptide(L)'
;MSTSVDIAVAGVGPEDVLRADTPSVVVVRTERGWSVLSPGRAEDVADLVEGMTLADLVAEELGAPVEPDRTARRAARGSGAPEPEVDPRDARIAALERTVAQLEHALAARVSTERAIGVLAERLGTSPRATFELLRGNARASGRPVPELARQVLDELAARPAPAAPTGGGSVPRPPAPREPAAGDERPARSRTRTRRGAAAESRS
;
A
#
# COMPACT_ATOMS: atom_id res chain seq x y z
N MET A 1 7.48 18.96 -4.74
CA MET A 1 8.17 18.87 -6.03
C MET A 1 7.36 17.93 -6.89
N SER A 2 6.41 18.48 -7.65
CA SER A 2 5.52 17.71 -8.53
C SER A 2 6.24 17.51 -9.85
N THR A 3 6.51 16.26 -10.20
CA THR A 3 7.12 15.89 -11.48
C THR A 3 5.99 15.66 -12.47
N SER A 4 5.73 16.65 -13.33
CA SER A 4 4.89 16.48 -14.51
C SER A 4 5.53 15.43 -15.42
N VAL A 5 4.78 14.38 -15.73
CA VAL A 5 5.16 13.40 -16.75
C VAL A 5 4.40 13.79 -18.01
N ASP A 6 5.11 14.41 -18.96
CA ASP A 6 4.64 14.62 -20.33
C ASP A 6 4.53 13.25 -21.02
N ILE A 7 3.31 12.75 -21.18
CA ILE A 7 3.03 11.57 -22.00
C ILE A 7 2.80 12.07 -23.42
N ALA A 8 3.83 11.95 -24.26
CA ALA A 8 3.78 12.32 -25.67
C ALA A 8 3.18 11.19 -26.50
N VAL A 9 1.86 11.18 -26.66
CA VAL A 9 1.19 10.36 -27.69
C VAL A 9 1.38 11.05 -29.04
N ALA A 10 2.19 10.46 -29.92
CA ALA A 10 2.37 10.94 -31.28
C ALA A 10 1.34 10.29 -32.21
N GLY A 11 0.20 10.96 -32.34
CA GLY A 11 -0.85 10.66 -33.32
C GLY A 11 -1.98 11.65 -33.11
N VAL A 12 -1.82 12.86 -33.69
CA VAL A 12 -2.29 14.17 -33.17
C VAL A 12 -1.35 14.60 -32.05
N GLY A 13 -0.31 15.39 -32.37
CA GLY A 13 0.52 15.99 -31.32
C GLY A 13 -0.34 16.85 -30.39
N PRO A 14 0.13 17.20 -29.18
CA PRO A 14 -0.59 18.12 -28.30
C PRO A 14 -1.00 19.42 -29.04
N GLU A 15 -0.22 19.81 -30.06
CA GLU A 15 -0.45 20.92 -30.99
C GLU A 15 -1.63 20.75 -31.97
N ASP A 16 -2.01 19.54 -32.37
CA ASP A 16 -3.14 19.33 -33.28
C ASP A 16 -4.49 19.25 -32.52
N VAL A 17 -4.46 18.98 -31.21
CA VAL A 17 -5.60 19.22 -30.31
C VAL A 17 -5.72 20.73 -29.99
N LEU A 18 -4.60 21.46 -29.99
CA LEU A 18 -4.57 22.93 -29.82
C LEU A 18 -5.11 23.72 -31.02
N ARG A 19 -5.54 23.07 -32.12
CA ARG A 19 -6.34 23.71 -33.18
C ARG A 19 -7.84 23.56 -33.00
N ALA A 20 -8.30 22.81 -32.00
CA ALA A 20 -9.64 22.98 -31.48
C ALA A 20 -9.55 24.06 -30.39
N ASP A 21 -10.15 25.23 -30.63
CA ASP A 21 -10.31 26.31 -29.65
C ASP A 21 -11.17 25.90 -28.44
N THR A 22 -11.44 24.61 -28.25
CA THR A 22 -12.43 24.08 -27.30
C THR A 22 -11.97 22.75 -26.71
N PRO A 23 -12.00 22.58 -25.38
CA PRO A 23 -11.68 21.30 -24.74
C PRO A 23 -12.67 20.22 -25.22
N SER A 24 -12.17 18.99 -25.42
CA SER A 24 -12.99 17.84 -25.81
C SER A 24 -12.78 16.68 -24.85
N VAL A 25 -13.85 15.93 -24.60
CA VAL A 25 -13.87 14.76 -23.72
C VAL A 25 -14.32 13.55 -24.54
N VAL A 26 -13.60 12.43 -24.42
CA VAL A 26 -13.83 11.23 -25.25
C VAL A 26 -13.89 9.99 -24.38
N VAL A 27 -14.91 9.16 -24.57
CA VAL A 27 -14.98 7.82 -23.98
C VAL A 27 -14.38 6.80 -24.95
N VAL A 28 -13.38 6.06 -24.51
CA VAL A 28 -12.64 5.10 -25.33
C VAL A 28 -12.73 3.70 -24.72
N ARG A 29 -12.93 2.68 -25.57
CA ARG A 29 -12.78 1.29 -25.18
C ARG A 29 -11.29 0.94 -25.20
N THR A 30 -10.74 0.56 -24.06
CA THR A 30 -9.36 0.07 -23.93
C THR A 30 -9.37 -1.44 -23.74
N GLU A 31 -8.19 -2.07 -23.74
CA GLU A 31 -8.05 -3.50 -23.39
C GLU A 31 -8.48 -3.78 -21.93
N ARG A 32 -8.51 -2.74 -21.07
CA ARG A 32 -8.84 -2.84 -19.65
C ARG A 32 -10.29 -2.53 -19.30
N GLY A 33 -11.04 -1.98 -20.23
CA GLY A 33 -12.39 -1.50 -19.94
C GLY A 33 -12.72 -0.24 -20.70
N TRP A 34 -13.36 0.69 -20.02
CA TRP A 34 -13.70 2.00 -20.57
C TRP A 34 -12.84 3.06 -19.86
N SER A 35 -12.36 4.04 -20.62
CA SER A 35 -11.62 5.17 -20.06
C SER A 35 -12.14 6.47 -20.67
N VAL A 36 -12.21 7.52 -19.86
CA VAL A 36 -12.56 8.88 -20.26
C VAL A 36 -11.26 9.68 -20.42
N LEU A 37 -11.03 10.18 -21.63
CA LEU A 37 -9.89 11.03 -21.97
C LEU A 37 -10.35 12.49 -22.02
N SER A 38 -9.67 13.35 -21.28
CA SER A 38 -9.85 14.80 -21.29
C SER A 38 -8.48 15.49 -21.36
N PRO A 39 -8.40 16.81 -21.62
CA PRO A 39 -7.13 17.51 -21.75
C PRO A 39 -6.26 17.32 -20.49
N GLY A 40 -5.15 16.59 -20.65
CA GLY A 40 -4.20 16.31 -19.57
C GLY A 40 -4.62 15.25 -18.55
N ARG A 41 -5.74 14.53 -18.75
CA ARG A 41 -6.22 13.49 -17.82
C ARG A 41 -6.83 12.30 -18.56
N ALA A 42 -6.60 11.10 -18.00
CA ALA A 42 -7.26 9.87 -18.40
C ALA A 42 -7.82 9.18 -17.15
N GLU A 43 -9.09 8.78 -17.19
CA GLU A 43 -9.78 8.14 -16.05
C GLU A 43 -10.43 6.83 -16.47
N ASP A 44 -10.06 5.74 -15.80
CA ASP A 44 -10.70 4.43 -16.01
C ASP A 44 -12.05 4.38 -15.28
N VAL A 45 -13.07 3.86 -15.96
CA VAL A 45 -14.43 3.65 -15.43
C VAL A 45 -14.83 2.18 -15.56
N ALA A 46 -15.71 1.70 -14.68
CA ALA A 46 -16.07 0.29 -14.61
C ALA A 46 -16.91 -0.15 -15.82
N ASP A 47 -17.82 0.71 -16.28
CA ASP A 47 -18.67 0.44 -17.42
C ASP A 47 -18.90 1.68 -18.31
N LEU A 48 -19.56 1.46 -19.44
CA LEU A 48 -19.82 2.52 -20.42
C LEU A 48 -20.75 3.60 -19.85
N VAL A 49 -21.73 3.23 -19.02
CA VAL A 49 -22.72 4.18 -18.48
C VAL A 49 -22.04 5.12 -17.49
N GLU A 50 -21.19 4.57 -16.62
CA GLU A 50 -20.31 5.36 -15.75
C GLU A 50 -19.38 6.26 -16.57
N GLY A 51 -18.78 5.72 -17.65
CA GLY A 51 -17.94 6.49 -18.56
C GLY A 51 -18.65 7.67 -19.22
N MET A 52 -19.87 7.46 -19.70
CA MET A 52 -20.69 8.54 -20.27
C MET A 52 -21.06 9.56 -19.20
N THR A 53 -21.44 9.13 -18.01
CA THR A 53 -21.79 10.03 -16.89
C THR A 53 -20.60 10.88 -16.46
N LEU A 54 -19.41 10.27 -16.34
CA LEU A 54 -18.18 10.99 -16.02
C LEU A 54 -17.77 11.93 -17.15
N ALA A 55 -17.93 11.51 -18.41
CA ALA A 55 -17.64 12.36 -19.55
C ALA A 55 -18.53 13.60 -19.58
N ASP A 56 -19.82 13.48 -19.26
CA ASP A 56 -20.74 14.61 -19.16
C ASP A 56 -20.33 15.58 -18.03
N LEU A 57 -19.98 15.06 -16.86
CA LEU A 57 -19.51 15.87 -15.72
C LEU A 57 -18.21 16.63 -16.05
N VAL A 58 -17.24 15.96 -16.68
CA VAL A 58 -15.95 16.55 -17.05
C VAL A 58 -16.13 17.54 -18.22
N ALA A 59 -17.04 17.27 -19.15
CA ALA A 59 -17.38 18.19 -20.22
C ALA A 59 -18.01 19.47 -19.67
N GLU A 60 -18.93 19.37 -18.69
CA GLU A 60 -19.49 20.51 -17.99
C GLU A 60 -18.40 21.30 -17.23
N GLU A 61 -17.50 20.61 -16.52
CA GLU A 61 -16.38 21.23 -15.78
C GLU A 61 -15.45 22.03 -16.69
N LEU A 62 -15.17 21.51 -17.90
CA LEU A 62 -14.30 22.15 -18.88
C LEU A 62 -15.01 23.15 -19.78
N GLY A 63 -16.34 23.28 -19.69
CA GLY A 63 -17.13 24.08 -20.63
C GLY A 63 -17.09 23.55 -22.07
N ALA A 64 -16.88 22.25 -22.24
CA ALA A 64 -16.83 21.59 -23.53
C ALA A 64 -18.26 21.54 -24.16
N PRO A 65 -18.39 21.76 -25.48
CA PRO A 65 -19.68 21.70 -26.15
C PRO A 65 -20.20 20.26 -26.21
N VAL A 66 -21.50 20.09 -25.95
CA VAL A 66 -22.21 18.80 -26.04
C VAL A 66 -22.18 18.23 -27.46
N GLU A 67 -22.14 19.10 -28.47
CA GLU A 67 -22.14 18.69 -29.87
C GLU A 67 -20.70 18.46 -30.38
N PRO A 68 -20.38 17.25 -30.89
CA PRO A 68 -19.04 16.94 -31.37
C PRO A 68 -18.68 17.79 -32.60
N ASP A 69 -17.54 18.44 -32.54
CA ASP A 69 -17.02 19.26 -33.64
C ASP A 69 -16.59 18.38 -34.84
N ARG A 70 -16.14 19.01 -35.92
CA ARG A 70 -15.69 18.28 -37.12
C ARG A 70 -14.44 17.45 -36.85
N THR A 71 -13.61 17.86 -35.90
CA THR A 71 -12.35 17.24 -35.52
C THR A 71 -12.62 15.94 -34.76
N ALA A 72 -13.48 15.99 -33.73
CA ALA A 72 -13.95 14.83 -32.97
C ALA A 72 -14.61 13.78 -33.90
N ARG A 73 -15.46 14.24 -34.83
CA ARG A 73 -16.07 13.36 -35.86
C ARG A 73 -15.07 12.74 -36.83
N ARG A 74 -13.90 13.35 -37.02
CA ARG A 74 -12.81 12.77 -37.83
C ARG A 74 -12.02 11.77 -37.01
N ALA A 75 -11.71 12.07 -35.74
CA ALA A 75 -11.00 11.16 -34.83
C ALA A 75 -11.75 9.85 -34.61
N ALA A 76 -13.09 9.90 -34.45
CA ALA A 76 -13.93 8.72 -34.30
C ALA A 76 -13.91 7.76 -35.51
N ARG A 77 -13.43 8.21 -36.68
CA ARG A 77 -13.31 7.37 -37.89
C ARG A 77 -12.05 6.52 -37.93
N GLY A 78 -11.17 6.64 -36.93
CA GLY A 78 -10.03 5.75 -36.72
C GLY A 78 -8.79 6.12 -37.53
N SER A 79 -7.71 6.44 -36.82
CA SER A 79 -6.34 6.32 -37.33
C SER A 79 -5.71 5.14 -36.61
N GLY A 80 -4.97 4.30 -37.34
CA GLY A 80 -4.44 3.01 -36.87
C GLY A 80 -3.73 3.10 -35.52
N ALA A 81 -4.00 2.10 -34.67
CA ALA A 81 -3.48 2.04 -33.30
C ALA A 81 -1.94 1.99 -33.32
N PRO A 82 -1.25 2.88 -32.58
CA PRO A 82 0.17 2.70 -32.32
C PRO A 82 0.39 1.45 -31.46
N GLU A 83 1.55 0.81 -31.64
CA GLU A 83 2.04 -0.28 -30.77
C GLU A 83 1.91 0.11 -29.29
N PRO A 84 1.51 -0.81 -28.39
CA PRO A 84 1.24 -0.45 -27.01
C PRO A 84 2.54 -0.07 -26.30
N GLU A 85 2.75 1.22 -26.13
CA GLU A 85 3.66 1.76 -25.11
C GLU A 85 3.17 1.24 -23.75
N VAL A 86 4.09 0.68 -22.94
CA VAL A 86 3.74 0.12 -21.62
C VAL A 86 3.06 1.21 -20.81
N ASP A 87 1.78 1.01 -20.47
CA ASP A 87 1.00 1.97 -19.71
C ASP A 87 1.75 2.28 -18.39
N PRO A 88 2.04 3.57 -18.08
CA PRO A 88 2.70 3.95 -16.84
C PRO A 88 2.00 3.40 -15.59
N ARG A 89 0.69 3.11 -15.67
CA ARG A 89 -0.08 2.43 -14.63
C ARG A 89 0.40 1.00 -14.39
N ASP A 90 0.71 0.25 -15.44
CA ASP A 90 1.25 -1.11 -15.30
C ASP A 90 2.61 -1.13 -14.66
N ALA A 91 3.47 -0.21 -15.08
CA ALA A 91 4.77 -0.05 -14.47
C ALA A 91 4.63 0.22 -12.96
N ARG A 92 3.65 1.04 -12.57
CA ARG A 92 3.34 1.33 -11.16
C ARG A 92 2.77 0.12 -10.42
N ILE A 93 1.83 -0.62 -11.01
CA ILE A 93 1.27 -1.83 -10.41
C ILE A 93 2.36 -2.88 -10.20
N ALA A 94 3.17 -3.16 -11.22
CA ALA A 94 4.29 -4.09 -11.14
C ALA A 94 5.34 -3.66 -10.08
N ALA A 95 5.52 -2.35 -9.87
CA ALA A 95 6.38 -1.84 -8.79
C ALA A 95 5.78 -2.08 -7.39
N LEU A 96 4.47 -1.88 -7.24
CA LEU A 96 3.76 -2.15 -6.00
C LEU A 96 3.75 -3.64 -5.67
N GLU A 97 3.47 -4.50 -6.64
CA GLU A 97 3.50 -5.96 -6.47
C GLU A 97 4.87 -6.45 -6.03
N ARG A 98 5.95 -5.94 -6.65
CA ARG A 98 7.33 -6.22 -6.20
C ARG A 98 7.56 -5.77 -4.76
N THR A 99 7.05 -4.61 -4.38
CA THR A 99 7.20 -4.08 -3.01
C THR A 99 6.44 -4.95 -2.01
N VAL A 100 5.20 -5.35 -2.34
CA VAL A 100 4.39 -6.24 -1.50
C VAL A 100 5.10 -7.58 -1.32
N ALA A 101 5.59 -8.20 -2.40
CA ALA A 101 6.34 -9.46 -2.32
C ALA A 101 7.59 -9.34 -1.43
N GLN A 102 8.32 -8.21 -1.52
CA GLN A 102 9.47 -7.95 -0.65
C GLN A 102 9.06 -7.82 0.83
N LEU A 103 7.96 -7.11 1.11
CA LEU A 103 7.44 -6.94 2.46
C LEU A 103 6.94 -8.26 3.05
N GLU A 104 6.19 -9.04 2.29
CA GLU A 104 5.72 -10.37 2.69
C GLU A 104 6.89 -11.29 3.01
N HIS A 105 7.92 -11.30 2.14
CA HIS A 105 9.13 -12.07 2.36
C HIS A 105 9.86 -11.63 3.64
N ALA A 106 10.04 -10.31 3.85
CA ALA A 106 10.69 -9.77 5.03
C ALA A 106 9.91 -10.07 6.33
N LEU A 107 8.58 -9.98 6.28
CA LEU A 107 7.71 -10.30 7.41
C LEU A 107 7.76 -11.79 7.75
N ALA A 108 7.68 -12.67 6.75
CA ALA A 108 7.81 -14.12 6.95
C ALA A 108 9.18 -14.47 7.57
N ALA A 109 10.26 -13.85 7.10
CA ALA A 109 11.61 -14.03 7.65
C ALA A 109 11.70 -13.57 9.12
N ARG A 110 11.08 -12.44 9.46
CA ARG A 110 11.07 -11.93 10.84
C ARG A 110 10.23 -12.81 11.77
N VAL A 111 9.01 -13.15 11.36
CA VAL A 111 8.08 -13.97 12.16
C VAL A 111 8.68 -15.35 12.44
N SER A 112 9.28 -16.00 11.43
CA SER A 112 9.96 -17.28 11.62
C SER A 112 11.14 -17.16 12.60
N THR A 113 11.94 -16.11 12.48
CA THR A 113 13.06 -15.83 13.39
C THR A 113 12.59 -15.62 14.84
N GLU A 114 11.60 -14.77 15.06
CA GLU A 114 11.05 -14.50 16.40
C GLU A 114 10.44 -15.75 17.03
N ARG A 115 9.68 -16.55 16.26
CA ARG A 115 9.12 -17.82 16.73
C ARG A 115 10.22 -18.82 17.09
N ALA A 116 11.24 -18.97 16.26
CA ALA A 116 12.35 -19.88 16.53
C ALA A 116 13.12 -19.45 17.81
N ILE A 117 13.35 -18.16 17.99
CA ILE A 117 13.97 -17.62 19.22
C ILE A 117 13.12 -17.97 20.43
N GLY A 118 11.80 -17.74 20.37
CA GLY A 118 10.88 -18.06 21.47
C GLY A 118 10.93 -19.53 21.86
N VAL A 119 10.83 -20.44 20.88
CA VAL A 119 10.85 -21.89 21.15
C VAL A 119 12.22 -22.34 21.67
N LEU A 120 13.32 -21.87 21.09
CA LEU A 120 14.66 -22.24 21.55
C LEU A 120 14.96 -21.68 22.95
N ALA A 121 14.55 -20.45 23.25
CA ALA A 121 14.70 -19.85 24.57
C ALA A 121 14.00 -20.69 25.65
N GLU A 122 12.76 -21.09 25.39
CA GLU A 122 12.01 -21.95 26.31
C GLU A 122 12.69 -23.31 26.51
N ARG A 123 13.15 -23.93 25.41
CA ARG A 123 13.79 -25.26 25.46
C ARG A 123 15.15 -25.26 26.14
N LEU A 124 15.92 -24.17 26.00
CA LEU A 124 17.26 -24.05 26.57
C LEU A 124 17.26 -23.41 27.98
N GLY A 125 16.12 -22.88 28.43
CA GLY A 125 16.03 -22.14 29.69
C GLY A 125 16.85 -20.84 29.67
N THR A 126 17.04 -20.24 28.50
CA THR A 126 17.87 -19.04 28.31
C THR A 126 17.02 -17.83 27.92
N SER A 127 17.56 -16.62 28.11
CA SER A 127 16.87 -15.42 27.67
C SER A 127 16.76 -15.37 26.13
N PRO A 128 15.70 -14.76 25.56
CA PRO A 128 15.55 -14.59 24.12
C PRO A 128 16.75 -13.91 23.45
N ARG A 129 17.41 -12.98 24.16
CA ARG A 129 18.60 -12.30 23.65
C ARG A 129 19.81 -13.24 23.55
N ALA A 130 20.05 -14.07 24.57
CA ALA A 130 21.14 -15.06 24.51
C ALA A 130 20.89 -16.09 23.39
N THR A 131 19.64 -16.54 23.25
CA THR A 131 19.23 -17.45 22.18
C THR A 131 19.44 -16.85 20.78
N PHE A 132 19.10 -15.57 20.59
CA PHE A 132 19.35 -14.88 19.33
C PHE A 132 20.83 -14.80 18.98
N GLU A 133 21.69 -14.49 19.96
CA GLU A 133 23.15 -14.45 19.72
C GLU A 133 23.71 -15.83 19.36
N LEU A 134 23.23 -16.90 20.00
CA LEU A 134 23.59 -18.28 19.64
C LEU A 134 23.15 -18.62 18.21
N LEU A 135 21.90 -18.30 17.84
CA LEU A 135 21.38 -18.51 16.49
C LEU A 135 22.19 -17.72 15.45
N ARG A 136 22.56 -16.47 15.77
CA ARG A 136 23.38 -15.62 14.91
C ARG A 136 24.83 -16.12 14.82
N GLY A 137 25.36 -16.74 15.86
CA GLY A 137 26.66 -17.43 15.84
C GLY A 137 26.65 -18.61 14.87
N ASN A 138 25.65 -19.49 14.99
CA ASN A 138 25.47 -20.65 14.11
C ASN A 138 25.24 -20.25 12.64
N ALA A 139 24.47 -19.19 12.40
CA ALA A 139 24.26 -18.62 11.06
C ALA A 139 25.58 -18.22 10.38
N ARG A 140 26.44 -17.49 11.11
CA ARG A 140 27.75 -17.10 10.59
C ARG A 140 28.67 -18.30 10.35
N ALA A 141 28.73 -19.24 11.29
CA ALA A 141 29.59 -20.40 11.19
C ALA A 141 29.19 -21.35 10.04
N SER A 142 27.89 -21.43 9.74
CA SER A 142 27.34 -22.23 8.65
C SER A 142 27.23 -21.50 7.31
N GLY A 143 27.54 -20.19 7.27
CA GLY A 143 27.40 -19.37 6.05
C GLY A 143 25.95 -19.19 5.60
N ARG A 144 24.97 -19.38 6.48
CA ARG A 144 23.54 -19.33 6.17
C ARG A 144 22.86 -18.13 6.81
N PRO A 145 21.84 -17.54 6.16
CA PRO A 145 21.09 -16.44 6.75
C PRO A 145 20.25 -16.93 7.94
N VAL A 146 20.16 -16.10 8.99
CA VAL A 146 19.42 -16.41 10.24
C VAL A 146 17.98 -16.89 9.98
N PRO A 147 17.19 -16.28 9.07
CA PRO A 147 15.83 -16.75 8.79
C PRO A 147 15.75 -18.18 8.23
N GLU A 148 16.76 -18.64 7.50
CA GLU A 148 16.78 -20.02 6.99
C GLU A 148 16.98 -21.03 8.12
N LEU A 149 17.91 -20.76 9.03
CA LEU A 149 18.11 -21.60 10.22
C LEU A 149 16.89 -21.58 11.13
N ALA A 150 16.26 -20.42 11.29
CA ALA A 150 15.02 -20.30 12.06
C ALA A 150 13.91 -21.20 11.48
N ARG A 151 13.72 -21.19 10.16
CA ARG A 151 12.77 -22.10 9.50
C ARG A 151 13.13 -23.57 9.74
N GLN A 152 14.38 -23.94 9.54
CA GLN A 152 14.84 -25.32 9.79
C GLN A 152 14.53 -25.77 11.23
N VAL A 153 14.80 -24.92 12.22
CA VAL A 153 14.48 -25.23 13.63
C VAL A 153 13.00 -25.51 13.81
N LEU A 154 12.13 -24.67 13.21
CA LEU A 154 10.68 -24.84 13.28
C LEU A 154 10.20 -26.10 12.52
N ASP A 155 10.81 -26.42 11.39
CA ASP A 155 10.51 -27.62 10.61
C ASP A 155 10.89 -28.90 11.39
N GLU A 156 12.06 -28.91 12.03
CA GLU A 156 12.53 -30.00 12.91
C GLU A 156 11.64 -30.16 14.15
N LEU A 157 11.04 -29.07 14.64
CA LEU A 157 10.04 -29.11 15.71
C LEU A 157 8.73 -29.74 15.22
N ALA A 158 8.26 -29.39 14.02
CA ALA A 158 7.03 -29.94 13.44
C ALA A 158 7.16 -31.42 13.06
N ALA A 159 8.34 -31.85 12.62
CA ALA A 159 8.62 -33.24 12.23
C ALA A 159 8.75 -34.20 13.44
N ARG A 160 8.94 -33.68 14.65
CA ARG A 160 9.10 -34.52 15.84
C ARG A 160 7.72 -35.04 16.29
N PRO A 161 7.52 -36.37 16.39
CA PRO A 161 6.26 -36.93 16.86
C PRO A 161 5.99 -36.41 18.27
N ALA A 162 4.75 -35.94 18.50
CA ALA A 162 4.33 -35.53 19.81
C ALA A 162 4.56 -36.69 20.80
N PRO A 163 5.12 -36.44 22.01
CA PRO A 163 5.14 -37.48 23.03
C PRO A 163 3.71 -37.95 23.24
N ALA A 164 3.49 -39.26 23.15
CA ALA A 164 2.18 -39.87 23.39
C ALA A 164 1.63 -39.29 24.69
N ALA A 165 0.49 -38.60 24.60
CA ALA A 165 -0.11 -37.96 25.76
C ALA A 165 -0.31 -39.03 26.84
N PRO A 166 0.11 -38.79 28.10
CA PRO A 166 -0.42 -39.60 29.19
C PRO A 166 -1.94 -39.39 29.16
N THR A 167 -2.69 -40.46 28.93
CA THR A 167 -4.15 -40.52 29.12
C THR A 167 -4.43 -40.36 30.62
N GLY A 168 -4.30 -39.14 31.10
CA GLY A 168 -4.60 -38.74 32.47
C GLY A 168 -5.57 -37.57 32.39
N GLY A 169 -6.85 -37.85 32.64
CA GLY A 169 -7.90 -36.85 32.72
C GLY A 169 -7.62 -35.85 33.83
N GLY A 170 -6.90 -34.79 33.51
CA GLY A 170 -6.72 -33.61 34.35
C GLY A 170 -7.55 -32.48 33.79
N SER A 171 -8.66 -32.17 34.46
CA SER A 171 -9.48 -30.98 34.22
C SER A 171 -8.60 -29.73 34.16
N VAL A 172 -8.48 -29.09 33.00
CA VAL A 172 -7.82 -27.80 32.86
C VAL A 172 -8.66 -26.76 33.61
N PRO A 173 -8.14 -26.04 34.62
CA PRO A 173 -8.88 -24.94 35.23
C PRO A 173 -9.06 -23.83 34.19
N ARG A 174 -10.33 -23.48 33.96
CA ARG A 174 -10.77 -22.36 33.11
C ARG A 174 -10.01 -21.08 33.48
N PRO A 175 -9.43 -20.35 32.52
CA PRO A 175 -8.79 -19.07 32.82
C PRO A 175 -9.82 -18.10 33.41
N PRO A 176 -9.46 -17.30 34.43
CA PRO A 176 -10.39 -16.30 34.97
C PRO A 176 -10.70 -15.25 33.89
N ALA A 177 -11.98 -14.90 33.79
CA ALA A 177 -12.46 -13.88 32.88
C ALA A 177 -11.74 -12.53 33.12
N PRO A 178 -11.58 -11.68 32.08
CA PRO A 178 -11.06 -10.33 32.23
C PRO A 178 -11.93 -9.58 33.24
N ARG A 179 -11.30 -9.03 34.29
CA ARG A 179 -11.99 -8.10 35.20
C ARG A 179 -12.24 -6.82 34.43
N GLU A 180 -13.51 -6.47 34.24
CA GLU A 180 -13.88 -5.14 33.78
C GLU A 180 -13.34 -4.10 34.78
N PRO A 181 -12.77 -2.98 34.31
CA PRO A 181 -12.38 -1.89 35.19
C PRO A 181 -13.66 -1.30 35.79
N ALA A 182 -13.74 -1.37 37.12
CA ALA A 182 -14.81 -0.77 37.89
C ALA A 182 -14.92 0.72 37.52
N ALA A 183 -16.12 1.11 37.10
CA ALA A 183 -16.53 2.48 36.99
C ALA A 183 -16.45 3.16 38.38
N GLY A 184 -15.90 4.38 38.40
CA GLY A 184 -16.07 5.32 39.50
C GLY A 184 -14.89 5.42 40.45
N ASP A 185 -14.01 6.39 40.20
CA ASP A 185 -13.99 7.54 41.10
C ASP A 185 -13.41 8.76 40.39
N GLU A 186 -14.28 9.74 40.16
CA GLU A 186 -13.94 11.06 39.71
C GLU A 186 -13.09 11.78 40.75
N ARG A 187 -11.98 12.42 40.36
CA ARG A 187 -11.42 13.60 41.03
C ARG A 187 -10.32 14.27 40.18
N PRO A 188 -10.11 15.59 40.30
CA PRO A 188 -10.41 16.51 39.21
C PRO A 188 -9.16 17.09 38.54
N ALA A 189 -9.40 17.58 37.32
CA ALA A 189 -8.45 18.33 36.49
C ALA A 189 -7.84 19.51 37.26
N ARG A 190 -6.52 19.47 37.46
CA ARG A 190 -5.76 20.63 37.92
C ARG A 190 -5.49 21.54 36.74
N SER A 191 -6.31 22.58 36.62
CA SER A 191 -6.09 23.78 35.83
C SER A 191 -4.69 24.35 36.08
N ARG A 192 -3.82 24.28 35.07
CA ARG A 192 -2.61 25.11 35.01
C ARG A 192 -2.93 26.36 34.20
N THR A 193 -3.45 27.35 34.92
CA THR A 193 -3.40 28.76 34.53
C THR A 193 -1.94 29.16 34.37
N ARG A 194 -1.52 29.50 33.14
CA ARG A 194 -0.26 30.19 32.89
C ARG A 194 -0.58 31.51 32.19
N THR A 195 -0.94 32.50 32.98
CA THR A 195 -1.13 33.87 32.50
C THR A 195 0.05 34.72 32.94
N ARG A 196 0.74 35.26 31.92
CA ARG A 196 1.52 36.51 31.84
C ARG A 196 2.65 36.77 32.85
N ARG A 197 3.76 37.34 32.37
CA ARG A 197 3.90 38.81 32.21
C ARG A 197 5.36 39.25 31.90
N GLY A 198 5.49 40.11 30.87
CA GLY A 198 6.50 41.17 30.71
C GLY A 198 7.92 40.72 30.35
N ALA A 199 8.75 41.47 29.61
CA ALA A 199 8.71 42.83 29.07
C ALA A 199 9.80 42.88 27.96
N ALA A 200 9.56 43.52 26.81
CA ALA A 200 10.05 44.87 26.43
C ALA A 200 11.55 44.96 26.05
N ALA A 201 11.82 45.84 25.08
CA ALA A 201 13.10 46.22 24.44
C ALA A 201 13.51 45.32 23.24
N GLU A 202 13.94 45.82 22.08
CA GLU A 202 14.26 47.19 21.66
C GLU A 202 14.40 47.26 20.11
N SER A 203 14.07 48.44 19.62
CA SER A 203 14.41 49.16 18.39
C SER A 203 15.63 48.79 17.53
N ARG A 204 15.50 49.13 16.23
CA ARG A 204 16.53 49.42 15.19
C ARG A 204 17.23 48.17 14.61
N SER A 205 17.44 48.04 13.30
CA SER A 205 17.69 49.04 12.26
C SER A 205 17.36 48.49 10.87
#